data_AF-A0A1I0R9D5-F1
#
_entry.id   AF-A0A1I0R9D5-F1
#
_cell.length_a   1.000
_cell.length_b   1.000
_cell.length_c   1.000
_cell.angle_alpha   90.00
_cell.angle_beta   90.00
_cell.angle_gamma   90.00
#
_symmetry.space_group_name_H-M   'P 1'
#
loop_
_entity.id
_entity.type
_entity.pdbx_description
1 polymer ?
#
loop_
_entity_poly.entity_id
_entity_poly.type
_entity_poly.pdbx_seq_one_letter_code
_entity_poly.pdbx_strand_id
1 'polypeptide(L)'
;MKYDDSMRLYYFSTEQTTSYEEKQIVKSHELEVIVDAFKNKEFAVPGERAEGPQTPAGKAITLIIGIGSFFGIVGALMAKSYKLAAIFGAVLMIFFGVMALMGKTRRSRNINSYGTPLTPPVSAAVCFSIGLGLLIPLLLSGSMESIQCVKLGSAIMCFGGFISAIVSIIDVNKRAQNIFTDEIEAKCVGYIKKAVRTKNQNHTRTRIVGCPVFTYMYKGIEHQASEYIFTRGMLKPAYGETATILVDPEDPDEFLSLATKKSTIRSSIVAAVILIIAGAVLVATMMI
;
A
#
# COMPACT_ATOMS: atom_id res chain seq x y z
N MET A 1 8.77 12.35 8.91
CA MET A 1 9.65 11.85 9.98
C MET A 1 10.74 12.85 10.17
N LYS A 2 10.98 13.30 11.40
CA LYS A 2 12.17 14.10 11.68
C LYS A 2 13.40 13.32 11.24
N TYR A 3 14.20 13.91 10.38
CA TYR A 3 15.51 13.37 10.03
C TYR A 3 16.50 13.90 11.07
N ASP A 4 17.28 12.98 11.62
CA ASP A 4 18.37 13.30 12.52
C ASP A 4 19.60 12.52 12.02
N ASP A 5 20.73 13.20 11.87
CA ASP A 5 21.99 12.57 11.49
C ASP A 5 22.43 11.48 12.49
N SER A 6 21.87 11.52 13.71
CA SER A 6 22.03 10.48 14.71
C SER A 6 21.27 9.18 14.41
N MET A 7 20.39 9.15 13.40
CA MET A 7 19.64 7.96 12.98
C MET A 7 20.56 6.93 12.30
N ARG A 8 21.37 6.25 13.11
CA ARG A 8 22.30 5.20 12.69
C ARG A 8 21.65 4.06 11.89
N LEU A 9 20.33 3.94 11.91
CA LEU A 9 19.59 2.89 11.19
C LEU A 9 19.57 3.08 9.67
N TYR A 10 19.83 4.29 9.18
CA TYR A 10 19.74 4.61 7.76
C TYR A 10 21.07 5.10 7.21
N TYR A 11 21.42 4.62 6.02
CA TYR A 11 22.56 5.16 5.29
C TYR A 11 22.11 6.40 4.52
N PHE A 12 22.72 7.55 4.82
CA PHE A 12 22.49 8.78 4.09
C PHE A 12 23.34 8.84 2.81
N SER A 13 22.75 9.33 1.73
CA SER A 13 23.41 9.49 0.44
C SER A 13 22.84 10.66 -0.36
N THR A 14 23.66 11.26 -1.21
CA THR A 14 23.23 12.25 -2.20
C THR A 14 22.95 11.64 -3.59
N GLU A 15 23.27 10.36 -3.79
CA GLU A 15 23.03 9.68 -5.08
C GLU A 15 21.55 9.32 -5.25
N GLN A 16 20.94 9.75 -6.36
CA GLN A 16 19.54 9.51 -6.66
C GLN A 16 19.22 8.03 -6.98
N THR A 17 20.17 7.35 -7.61
CA THR A 17 20.11 5.92 -7.91
C THR A 17 21.08 5.18 -6.99
N THR A 18 20.80 3.91 -6.71
CA THR A 18 21.73 3.09 -5.91
C THR A 18 22.76 2.43 -6.82
N SER A 19 24.00 2.90 -6.78
CA SER A 19 25.12 2.29 -7.48
C SER A 19 25.48 0.91 -6.89
N TYR A 20 26.25 0.11 -7.62
CA TYR A 20 26.66 -1.22 -7.14
C TYR A 20 27.55 -1.12 -5.90
N GLU A 21 28.43 -0.13 -5.86
CA GLU A 21 29.34 0.14 -4.74
C GLU A 21 28.57 0.61 -3.51
N GLU A 22 27.68 1.60 -3.68
CA GLU A 22 26.83 2.10 -2.61
C GLU A 22 25.95 0.99 -2.03
N LYS A 23 25.45 0.07 -2.87
CA LYS A 23 24.69 -1.08 -2.40
C LYS A 23 25.49 -1.97 -1.44
N GLN A 24 26.81 -2.08 -1.58
CA GLN A 24 27.63 -2.83 -0.63
C GLN A 24 27.81 -2.04 0.67
N ILE A 25 28.00 -0.71 0.58
CA ILE A 25 28.12 0.19 1.74
C ILE A 25 26.84 0.17 2.58
N VAL A 26 25.67 0.27 1.95
CA VAL A 26 24.38 0.23 2.67
C VAL A 26 24.21 -1.11 3.42
N LYS A 27 24.67 -2.22 2.85
CA LYS A 27 24.60 -3.53 3.50
C LYS A 27 25.59 -3.67 4.65
N SER A 28 26.82 -3.16 4.49
CA SER A 28 27.81 -3.21 5.57
C SER A 28 27.37 -2.32 6.73
N HIS A 29 26.85 -1.12 6.43
CA HIS A 29 26.30 -0.21 7.42
C HIS A 29 25.15 -0.83 8.23
N GLU A 30 24.19 -1.49 7.56
CA GLU A 30 23.11 -2.22 8.25
C GLU A 30 23.68 -3.30 9.20
N LEU A 31 24.72 -4.02 8.79
CA LEU A 31 25.36 -5.04 9.63
C LEU A 31 26.10 -4.43 10.82
N GLU A 32 26.83 -3.33 10.62
CA GLU A 32 27.53 -2.61 11.68
C GLU A 32 26.56 -2.12 12.76
N VAL A 33 25.46 -1.50 12.34
CA VAL A 33 24.42 -0.98 13.24
C VAL A 33 23.79 -2.11 14.06
N ILE A 34 23.52 -3.25 13.42
CA ILE A 34 23.00 -4.45 14.11
C ILE A 34 24.04 -4.95 15.12
N VAL A 35 25.30 -5.07 14.73
CA VAL A 35 26.38 -5.56 15.61
C VAL A 35 26.58 -4.63 16.82
N ASP A 36 26.56 -3.32 16.61
CA ASP A 36 26.68 -2.33 17.68
C ASP A 36 25.48 -2.34 18.63
N ALA A 37 24.26 -2.49 18.10
CA ALA A 37 23.06 -2.68 18.92
C ALA A 37 23.15 -3.94 19.79
N PHE A 38 23.70 -5.05 19.25
CA PHE A 38 23.95 -6.27 20.01
C PHE A 38 25.00 -6.09 21.10
N LYS A 39 26.08 -5.34 20.83
CA LYS A 39 27.15 -5.08 21.80
C LYS A 39 26.68 -4.18 22.95
N ASN A 40 25.88 -3.17 22.64
CA ASN A 40 25.51 -2.13 23.60
C ASN A 40 24.20 -2.44 24.35
N LYS A 41 23.50 -3.54 24.03
CA LYS A 41 22.19 -3.93 24.61
C LYS A 41 21.09 -2.86 24.50
N GLU A 42 21.30 -1.80 23.72
CA GLU A 42 20.31 -0.76 23.44
C GLU A 42 19.38 -1.24 22.32
N PHE A 43 18.42 -2.09 22.66
CA PHE A 43 17.30 -2.39 21.76
C PHE A 43 16.14 -1.44 22.04
N ALA A 44 16.26 -0.22 21.55
CA ALA A 44 15.11 0.63 21.29
C ALA A 44 15.24 1.13 19.85
N VAL A 45 14.78 0.33 18.88
CA VAL A 45 14.58 0.80 17.51
C VAL A 45 13.30 1.65 17.54
N PRO A 46 13.38 2.99 17.53
CA PRO A 46 12.19 3.82 17.54
C PRO A 46 11.58 3.75 16.14
N GLY A 47 10.37 3.21 16.02
CA GLY A 47 9.60 3.29 14.78
C GLY A 47 9.78 2.14 13.79
N GLU A 48 10.63 1.14 14.03
CA GLU A 48 10.45 -0.12 13.31
C GLU A 48 9.21 -0.82 13.85
N ARG A 49 8.17 -0.83 13.02
CA ARG A 49 7.18 -1.89 13.09
C ARG A 49 7.97 -3.18 13.11
N ALA A 50 7.96 -3.88 14.25
CA ALA A 50 8.01 -5.33 14.20
C ALA A 50 6.96 -5.69 13.15
N GLU A 51 7.41 -6.15 11.98
CA GLU A 51 6.58 -6.96 11.10
C GLU A 51 6.13 -8.09 12.00
N GLY A 52 4.99 -7.88 12.68
CA GLY A 52 4.52 -8.81 13.70
C GLY A 52 4.51 -10.15 13.01
N PRO A 53 5.12 -11.18 13.62
CA PRO A 53 5.53 -12.38 12.92
C PRO A 53 4.38 -12.81 12.03
N GLN A 54 4.51 -12.58 10.73
CA GLN A 54 3.59 -13.16 9.78
C GLN A 54 3.92 -14.63 9.90
N THR A 55 3.16 -15.33 10.74
CA THR A 55 3.35 -16.74 10.97
C THR A 55 3.38 -17.37 9.58
N PRO A 56 4.32 -18.30 9.31
CA PRO A 56 4.37 -18.96 8.00
C PRO A 56 2.99 -19.52 7.60
N ALA A 57 2.18 -19.91 8.59
CA ALA A 57 0.76 -20.24 8.46
C ALA A 57 -0.10 -19.10 7.87
N GLY A 58 0.00 -17.86 8.37
CA GLY A 58 -0.76 -16.72 7.85
C GLY A 58 -0.43 -16.38 6.39
N LYS A 59 0.85 -16.45 6.00
CA LYS A 59 1.27 -16.29 4.59
C LYS A 59 0.74 -17.43 3.72
N ALA A 60 0.83 -18.67 4.20
CA ALA A 60 0.34 -19.84 3.49
C ALA A 60 -1.19 -19.77 3.28
N ILE A 61 -1.96 -19.44 4.32
CA ILE A 61 -3.43 -19.29 4.23
C ILE A 61 -3.81 -18.19 3.23
N THR A 62 -3.12 -17.04 3.27
CA THR A 62 -3.36 -15.94 2.32
C THR A 62 -3.09 -16.35 0.89
N LEU A 63 -1.99 -17.10 0.68
CA LEU A 63 -1.60 -17.60 -0.63
C LEU A 63 -2.56 -18.69 -1.12
N ILE A 64 -2.99 -19.62 -0.26
CA ILE A 64 -3.95 -20.67 -0.58
C ILE A 64 -5.31 -20.08 -0.94
N ILE A 65 -5.83 -19.13 -0.16
CA ILE A 65 -7.13 -18.52 -0.43
C ILE A 65 -7.06 -17.64 -1.68
N GLY A 66 -6.00 -16.83 -1.85
CA GLY A 66 -5.83 -15.99 -3.02
C GLY A 66 -5.69 -16.78 -4.32
N ILE A 67 -4.77 -17.76 -4.33
CA ILE A 67 -4.53 -18.62 -5.50
C ILE A 67 -5.71 -19.54 -5.76
N GLY A 68 -6.25 -20.18 -4.72
CA GLY A 68 -7.39 -21.08 -4.82
C GLY A 68 -8.65 -20.38 -5.33
N SER A 69 -8.94 -19.17 -4.85
CA SER A 69 -10.07 -18.39 -5.33
C SER A 69 -9.84 -17.89 -6.77
N PHE A 70 -8.62 -17.51 -7.13
CA PHE A 70 -8.30 -17.12 -8.51
C PHE A 70 -8.48 -18.28 -9.50
N PHE A 71 -7.89 -19.45 -9.22
CA PHE A 71 -8.10 -20.64 -10.05
C PHE A 71 -9.54 -21.14 -10.00
N GLY A 72 -10.23 -20.97 -8.87
CA GLY A 72 -11.66 -21.23 -8.74
C GLY A 72 -12.50 -20.36 -9.67
N ILE A 73 -12.22 -19.06 -9.76
CA ILE A 73 -12.88 -18.13 -10.70
C ILE A 73 -12.57 -18.55 -12.14
N VAL A 74 -11.30 -18.75 -12.49
CA VAL A 74 -10.90 -19.13 -13.86
C VAL A 74 -11.53 -20.47 -14.26
N GLY A 75 -11.46 -21.48 -13.40
CA GLY A 75 -12.05 -22.80 -13.65
C GLY A 75 -13.57 -22.75 -13.75
N ALA A 76 -14.23 -21.95 -12.90
CA ALA A 76 -15.67 -21.74 -12.97
C ALA A 76 -16.09 -21.03 -14.27
N LEU A 77 -15.32 -20.05 -14.73
CA LEU A 77 -15.56 -19.39 -16.02
C LEU A 77 -15.36 -20.34 -17.21
N MET A 78 -14.30 -21.16 -17.18
CA MET A 78 -14.03 -22.19 -18.20
C MET A 78 -15.12 -23.26 -18.24
N ALA A 79 -15.63 -23.65 -17.07
CA ALA A 79 -16.76 -24.58 -16.94
C ALA A 79 -18.12 -23.93 -17.20
N LYS A 80 -18.16 -22.62 -17.52
CA LYS A 80 -19.39 -21.82 -17.67
C LYS A 80 -20.32 -21.92 -16.45
N SER A 81 -19.77 -22.20 -15.27
CA SER A 81 -20.50 -22.30 -14.01
C SER A 81 -20.38 -20.99 -13.25
N TYR A 82 -21.23 -20.05 -13.60
CA TYR A 82 -21.15 -18.69 -13.06
C TYR A 82 -21.53 -18.59 -11.58
N LYS A 83 -22.33 -19.54 -11.07
CA LYS A 83 -22.61 -19.68 -9.64
C LYS A 83 -21.31 -19.92 -8.87
N LEU A 84 -20.45 -20.83 -9.35
CA LEU A 84 -19.16 -21.09 -8.74
C LEU A 84 -18.23 -19.86 -8.82
N ALA A 85 -18.23 -19.15 -9.96
CA ALA A 85 -17.42 -17.94 -10.12
C ALA A 85 -17.81 -16.85 -9.10
N ALA A 86 -19.12 -16.66 -8.87
CA ALA A 86 -19.64 -15.73 -7.87
C ALA A 86 -19.27 -16.14 -6.44
N ILE A 87 -19.32 -17.44 -6.11
CA ILE A 87 -18.90 -17.96 -4.79
C ILE A 87 -17.41 -17.68 -4.56
N PHE A 88 -16.55 -18.05 -5.52
CA PHE A 88 -15.11 -17.82 -5.38
C PHE A 88 -14.76 -16.32 -5.34
N GLY A 89 -15.47 -15.49 -6.10
CA GLY A 89 -15.33 -14.03 -6.03
C GLY A 89 -15.76 -13.44 -4.68
N ALA A 90 -16.88 -13.90 -4.13
CA ALA A 90 -17.36 -13.47 -2.82
C ALA A 90 -16.39 -13.87 -1.70
N VAL A 91 -15.91 -15.12 -1.71
CA VAL A 91 -14.91 -15.63 -0.76
C VAL A 91 -13.63 -14.80 -0.82
N LEU A 92 -13.15 -14.49 -2.03
CA LEU A 92 -11.96 -13.66 -2.24
C LEU A 92 -12.16 -12.25 -1.63
N MET A 93 -13.30 -11.59 -1.92
CA MET A 93 -13.56 -10.23 -1.45
C MET A 93 -13.77 -10.16 0.07
N ILE A 94 -14.52 -11.11 0.64
CA ILE A 94 -14.69 -11.22 2.10
C ILE A 94 -13.33 -11.45 2.77
N PHE A 95 -12.49 -12.32 2.20
CA PHE A 95 -11.15 -12.57 2.71
C PHE A 95 -10.27 -11.30 2.66
N PHE A 96 -10.29 -10.53 1.56
CA PHE A 96 -9.61 -9.25 1.49
C PHE A 96 -10.15 -8.25 2.53
N GLY A 97 -11.46 -8.24 2.80
CA GLY A 97 -12.06 -7.41 3.85
C GLY A 97 -11.57 -7.78 5.25
N VAL A 98 -11.47 -9.07 5.56
CA VAL A 98 -10.89 -9.56 6.83
C VAL A 98 -9.41 -9.18 6.91
N MET A 99 -8.64 -9.36 5.84
CA MET A 99 -7.22 -8.99 5.78
C MET A 99 -7.02 -7.47 5.98
N ALA A 100 -7.91 -6.65 5.44
CA ALA A 100 -7.91 -5.21 5.68
C ALA A 100 -8.11 -4.89 7.17
N LEU A 101 -9.01 -5.59 7.88
CA LEU A 101 -9.19 -5.42 9.34
C LEU A 101 -8.02 -5.97 10.18
N MET A 102 -7.47 -7.12 9.79
CA MET A 102 -6.38 -7.79 10.50
C MET A 102 -5.02 -7.13 10.29
N GLY A 103 -4.89 -6.27 9.27
CA GLY A 103 -3.74 -5.39 9.09
C GLY A 103 -3.67 -4.40 10.26
N LYS A 104 -3.07 -4.85 11.38
CA LYS A 104 -2.99 -4.18 12.69
C LYS A 104 -3.27 -2.67 12.61
N THR A 105 -4.50 -2.31 12.98
CA THR A 105 -4.88 -1.01 13.54
C THR A 105 -4.22 -0.83 14.91
N ARG A 106 -2.89 -0.86 14.98
CA ARG A 106 -2.25 -0.07 16.03
C ARG A 106 -2.36 1.36 15.54
N ARG A 107 -3.32 2.06 16.15
CA ARG A 107 -3.48 3.51 16.24
C ARG A 107 -2.20 4.11 16.83
N SER A 108 -1.08 3.93 16.14
CA SER A 108 0.02 4.84 16.23
C SER A 108 -0.37 5.99 15.31
N ARG A 109 -0.18 7.21 15.77
CA ARG A 109 -0.05 8.37 14.88
C ARG A 109 0.96 8.11 13.73
N ASN A 110 1.73 7.01 13.74
CA ASN A 110 2.64 6.59 12.67
C ASN A 110 1.99 6.13 11.35
N ILE A 111 1.77 7.09 10.46
CA ILE A 111 2.57 7.39 9.25
C ILE A 111 2.71 6.34 8.12
N ASN A 112 2.36 5.08 8.34
CA ASN A 112 2.32 4.06 7.26
C ASN A 112 0.91 3.87 6.66
N SER A 113 -0.07 4.62 7.15
CA SER A 113 -1.42 4.66 6.57
C SER A 113 -1.53 5.64 5.39
N TYR A 114 -0.49 6.39 5.07
CA TYR A 114 -0.51 7.40 4.00
C TYR A 114 -0.32 6.81 2.58
N GLY A 115 0.11 5.53 2.47
CA GLY A 115 0.28 4.84 1.17
C GLY A 115 -0.85 3.86 0.81
N THR A 116 -1.77 3.58 1.74
CA THR A 116 -2.97 2.79 1.44
C THR A 116 -4.13 3.75 1.14
N PRO A 117 -4.75 3.68 -0.05
CA PRO A 117 -5.74 4.66 -0.48
C PRO A 117 -7.02 4.69 0.37
N LEU A 118 -7.23 3.69 1.22
CA LEU A 118 -8.37 3.57 2.11
C LEU A 118 -7.88 3.28 3.53
N THR A 119 -8.48 3.91 4.53
CA THR A 119 -8.34 3.43 5.91
C THR A 119 -8.76 1.95 6.01
N PRO A 120 -8.06 1.12 6.81
CA PRO A 120 -8.38 -0.29 6.98
C PRO A 120 -9.88 -0.62 7.19
N PRO A 121 -10.64 0.09 8.06
CA PRO A 121 -12.07 -0.18 8.25
C PRO A 121 -12.92 0.16 7.02
N VAL A 122 -12.58 1.23 6.29
CA VAL A 122 -13.34 1.63 5.09
C VAL A 122 -13.06 0.66 3.95
N SER A 123 -11.79 0.24 3.76
CA SER A 123 -11.44 -0.82 2.81
C SER A 123 -12.16 -2.12 3.12
N ALA A 124 -12.25 -2.50 4.39
CA ALA A 124 -12.96 -3.70 4.81
C ALA A 124 -14.45 -3.61 4.50
N ALA A 125 -15.10 -2.49 4.84
CA ALA A 125 -16.51 -2.27 4.55
C ALA A 125 -16.82 -2.36 3.05
N VAL A 126 -15.98 -1.77 2.20
CA VAL A 126 -16.13 -1.87 0.74
C VAL A 126 -15.98 -3.32 0.28
N CYS A 127 -14.92 -4.02 0.70
CA CYS A 127 -14.70 -5.43 0.34
C CYS A 127 -15.83 -6.35 0.80
N PHE A 128 -16.34 -6.18 2.02
CA PHE A 128 -17.50 -6.95 2.51
C PHE A 128 -18.76 -6.64 1.73
N SER A 129 -19.03 -5.36 1.41
CA SER A 129 -20.22 -4.96 0.65
C SER A 129 -20.22 -5.58 -0.76
N ILE A 130 -19.06 -5.62 -1.42
CA ILE A 130 -18.92 -6.26 -2.74
C ILE A 130 -19.05 -7.78 -2.58
N GLY A 131 -18.40 -8.38 -1.59
CA GLY A 131 -18.47 -9.82 -1.34
C GLY A 131 -19.88 -10.31 -1.04
N LEU A 132 -20.61 -9.60 -0.17
CA LEU A 132 -22.02 -9.86 0.13
C LEU A 132 -22.90 -9.61 -1.09
N GLY A 133 -22.64 -8.55 -1.85
CA GLY A 133 -23.35 -8.27 -3.10
C GLY A 133 -23.22 -9.41 -4.11
N LEU A 134 -22.04 -10.01 -4.24
CA LEU A 134 -21.82 -11.19 -5.10
C LEU A 134 -22.55 -12.46 -4.62
N LEU A 135 -22.97 -12.52 -3.34
CA LEU A 135 -23.79 -13.62 -2.81
C LEU A 135 -25.31 -13.43 -3.05
N ILE A 136 -25.78 -12.20 -3.27
CA ILE A 136 -27.21 -11.92 -3.54
C ILE A 136 -27.73 -12.71 -4.75
N PRO A 137 -27.05 -12.74 -5.92
CA PRO A 137 -27.46 -13.56 -7.05
C PRO A 137 -27.55 -15.05 -6.74
N LEU A 138 -26.71 -15.57 -5.84
CA LEU A 138 -26.73 -16.98 -5.44
C LEU A 138 -27.96 -17.32 -4.60
N LEU A 139 -28.32 -16.45 -3.66
CA LEU A 139 -29.52 -16.57 -2.85
C LEU A 139 -30.80 -16.47 -3.69
N LEU A 140 -30.77 -15.65 -4.75
CA LEU A 140 -31.89 -15.48 -5.68
C LEU A 140 -31.86 -16.48 -6.86
N SER A 141 -30.85 -17.34 -6.95
CA SER A 141 -30.63 -18.23 -8.10
C SER A 141 -31.65 -19.37 -8.23
N GLY A 142 -32.54 -19.55 -7.25
CA GLY A 142 -33.73 -20.39 -7.36
C GLY A 142 -34.89 -19.73 -8.12
N SER A 143 -34.82 -18.40 -8.30
CA SER A 143 -35.87 -17.58 -8.94
C SER A 143 -35.41 -16.88 -10.22
N MET A 144 -34.10 -16.81 -10.46
CA MET A 144 -33.51 -16.07 -11.59
C MET A 144 -32.72 -16.99 -12.50
N GLU A 145 -32.81 -16.76 -13.81
CA GLU A 145 -31.97 -17.44 -14.79
C GLU A 145 -30.48 -17.14 -14.56
N SER A 146 -29.62 -18.12 -14.84
CA SER A 146 -28.17 -18.02 -14.59
C SER A 146 -27.53 -16.77 -15.22
N ILE A 147 -28.02 -16.33 -16.39
CA ILE A 147 -27.50 -15.15 -17.11
C ILE A 147 -27.80 -13.86 -16.35
N GLN A 148 -28.99 -13.74 -15.75
CA GLN A 148 -29.37 -12.54 -15.00
C GLN A 148 -28.55 -12.42 -13.71
N CYS A 149 -28.23 -13.54 -13.07
CA CYS A 149 -27.37 -13.58 -11.89
C CYS A 149 -25.97 -13.03 -12.19
N VAL A 150 -25.43 -13.33 -13.38
CA VAL A 150 -24.11 -12.83 -13.80
C VAL A 150 -24.15 -11.35 -14.11
N LYS A 151 -25.16 -10.88 -14.85
CA LYS A 151 -25.33 -9.44 -15.12
C LYS A 151 -25.40 -8.63 -13.83
N LEU A 152 -26.11 -9.14 -12.82
CA LEU A 152 -26.18 -8.52 -11.50
C LEU A 152 -24.81 -8.55 -10.78
N GLY A 153 -24.13 -9.69 -10.77
CA GLY A 153 -22.80 -9.81 -10.16
C GLY A 153 -21.74 -8.92 -10.82
N SER A 154 -21.71 -8.83 -12.15
CA SER A 154 -20.82 -7.94 -12.89
C SER A 154 -21.16 -6.47 -12.64
N ALA A 155 -22.45 -6.11 -12.54
CA ALA A 155 -22.87 -4.75 -12.21
C ALA A 155 -22.39 -4.36 -10.79
N ILE A 156 -22.54 -5.27 -9.82
CA ILE A 156 -22.04 -5.08 -8.45
C ILE A 156 -20.52 -4.93 -8.43
N MET A 157 -19.79 -5.70 -9.23
CA MET A 157 -18.32 -5.60 -9.31
C MET A 157 -17.86 -4.27 -9.93
N CYS A 158 -18.48 -3.83 -11.02
CA CYS A 158 -18.21 -2.53 -11.65
C CYS A 158 -18.52 -1.37 -10.69
N PHE A 159 -19.70 -1.42 -10.05
CA PHE A 159 -20.15 -0.38 -9.12
C PHE A 159 -19.27 -0.35 -7.86
N GLY A 160 -18.89 -1.52 -7.35
CA GLY A 160 -17.96 -1.65 -6.24
C GLY A 160 -16.58 -1.09 -6.55
N GLY A 161 -16.03 -1.38 -7.72
CA GLY A 161 -14.77 -0.81 -8.19
C GLY A 161 -14.84 0.72 -8.30
N PHE A 162 -15.94 1.25 -8.83
CA PHE A 162 -16.17 2.68 -8.94
C PHE A 162 -16.28 3.37 -7.57
N ILE A 163 -17.09 2.84 -6.66
CA ILE A 163 -17.20 3.35 -5.28
C ILE A 163 -15.84 3.30 -4.58
N SER A 164 -15.09 2.20 -4.71
CA SER A 164 -13.77 2.06 -4.10
C SER A 164 -12.81 3.16 -4.56
N ALA A 165 -12.81 3.52 -5.84
CA ALA A 165 -12.01 4.64 -6.35
C ALA A 165 -12.47 5.98 -5.77
N ILE A 166 -13.77 6.25 -5.74
CA ILE A 166 -14.30 7.51 -5.18
C ILE A 166 -13.90 7.65 -3.72
N VAL A 167 -14.13 6.61 -2.91
CA VAL A 167 -13.82 6.64 -1.48
C VAL A 167 -12.31 6.80 -1.26
N SER A 168 -11.49 6.17 -2.09
CA SER A 168 -10.03 6.35 -2.08
C SER A 168 -9.60 7.79 -2.36
N ILE A 169 -10.19 8.41 -3.38
CA ILE A 169 -9.91 9.81 -3.75
C ILE A 169 -10.34 10.75 -2.62
N ILE A 170 -11.53 10.52 -2.04
CA ILE A 170 -12.05 11.31 -0.93
C ILE A 170 -11.14 11.17 0.31
N ASP A 171 -10.72 9.96 0.68
CA ASP A 171 -9.86 9.74 1.85
C ASP A 171 -8.51 10.45 1.69
N VAL A 172 -7.87 10.30 0.52
CA VAL A 172 -6.59 10.98 0.23
C VAL A 172 -6.74 12.51 0.27
N ASN A 173 -7.83 13.05 -0.30
CA ASN A 173 -8.06 14.49 -0.32
C ASN A 173 -8.43 15.04 1.06
N LYS A 174 -9.28 14.36 1.83
CA LYS A 174 -9.63 14.77 3.20
C LYS A 174 -8.40 14.79 4.10
N ARG A 175 -7.51 13.81 3.98
CA ARG A 175 -6.25 13.83 4.75
C ARG A 175 -5.35 14.99 4.36
N ALA A 176 -5.22 15.26 3.06
CA ALA A 176 -4.47 16.40 2.55
C ALA A 176 -5.13 17.76 2.83
N GLN A 177 -6.36 17.81 3.34
CA GLN A 177 -7.04 19.06 3.71
C GLN A 177 -7.17 19.24 5.22
N ASN A 178 -7.26 18.15 5.98
CA ASN A 178 -7.54 18.20 7.41
C ASN A 178 -6.31 17.98 8.30
N ILE A 179 -5.26 17.34 7.77
CA ILE A 179 -4.04 17.02 8.54
C ILE A 179 -2.88 17.84 8.01
N PHE A 180 -2.65 17.80 6.69
CA PHE A 180 -1.54 18.53 6.06
C PHE A 180 -2.06 19.80 5.37
N THR A 181 -2.15 20.90 6.10
CA THR A 181 -2.80 22.13 5.62
C THR A 181 -1.86 23.08 4.92
N ASP A 182 -0.58 23.11 5.32
CA ASP A 182 0.34 24.17 4.93
C ASP A 182 1.24 23.70 3.79
N GLU A 183 1.14 24.37 2.65
CA GLU A 183 1.94 24.07 1.46
C GLU A 183 3.26 24.84 1.49
N ILE A 184 4.39 24.12 1.44
CA ILE A 184 5.73 24.68 1.55
C ILE A 184 6.63 24.10 0.47
N GLU A 185 7.51 24.94 -0.08
CA GLU A 185 8.61 24.47 -0.93
C GLU A 185 9.75 23.94 -0.06
N ALA A 186 10.07 22.67 -0.25
CA ALA A 186 11.16 22.02 0.46
C ALA A 186 12.25 21.59 -0.52
N LYS A 187 13.51 21.70 -0.09
CA LYS A 187 14.67 21.32 -0.90
C LYS A 187 15.14 19.93 -0.53
N CYS A 188 15.34 19.07 -1.53
CA CYS A 188 15.91 17.75 -1.31
C CYS A 188 17.39 17.87 -0.95
N VAL A 189 17.75 17.44 0.26
CA VAL A 189 19.13 17.46 0.76
C VAL A 189 19.82 16.10 0.64
N GLY A 190 19.09 15.04 0.27
CA GLY A 190 19.66 13.73 0.07
C GLY A 190 18.62 12.64 0.22
N TYR A 191 19.08 11.43 0.51
CA TYR A 191 18.25 10.24 0.60
C TYR A 191 18.71 9.38 1.75
N ILE A 192 17.75 8.91 2.53
CA ILE A 192 17.96 7.79 3.44
C ILE A 192 17.74 6.49 2.69
N LYS A 193 18.67 5.55 2.80
CA LYS A 193 18.64 4.25 2.15
C LYS A 193 18.76 3.15 3.20
N LYS A 194 18.04 2.05 2.97
CA LYS A 194 18.16 0.83 3.77
C LYS A 194 18.06 -0.42 2.93
N ALA A 195 18.68 -1.49 3.43
CA ALA A 195 18.48 -2.82 2.90
C ALA A 195 17.14 -3.40 3.38
N VAL A 196 16.42 -4.02 2.46
CA VAL A 196 15.21 -4.80 2.74
C VAL A 196 15.45 -6.21 2.24
N ARG A 197 15.40 -7.16 3.16
CA ARG A 197 15.61 -8.58 2.87
C ARG A 197 14.25 -9.23 2.63
N THR A 198 14.00 -9.64 1.39
CA THR A 198 12.85 -10.49 1.09
C THR A 198 13.30 -11.94 1.10
N LYS A 199 12.85 -12.71 2.08
CA LYS A 199 13.09 -14.16 2.15
C LYS A 199 12.00 -14.87 1.34
N ASN A 200 12.39 -15.52 0.26
CA ASN A 200 11.56 -16.52 -0.42
C ASN A 200 12.14 -17.91 -0.11
N GLN A 201 11.33 -18.97 -0.16
CA GLN A 201 11.56 -20.28 0.47
C GLN A 201 13.03 -20.79 0.50
N ASN A 202 13.82 -20.59 -0.57
CA ASN A 202 15.26 -20.96 -0.62
C ASN A 202 16.22 -19.81 -0.95
N HIS A 203 15.75 -18.58 -1.15
CA HIS A 203 16.58 -17.44 -1.55
C HIS A 203 16.25 -16.18 -0.75
N THR A 204 17.28 -15.60 -0.15
CA THR A 204 17.21 -14.27 0.46
C THR A 204 17.65 -13.24 -0.58
N ARG A 205 16.72 -12.43 -1.08
CA ARG A 205 17.05 -11.31 -1.96
C ARG A 205 17.09 -10.03 -1.16
N THR A 206 18.27 -9.43 -1.06
CA THR A 206 18.43 -8.08 -0.50
C THR A 206 18.20 -7.04 -1.60
N ARG A 207 17.28 -6.12 -1.36
CA ARG A 207 17.01 -4.98 -2.22
C ARG A 207 17.25 -3.70 -1.42
N ILE A 208 17.79 -2.67 -2.05
CA ILE A 208 17.92 -1.36 -1.42
C ILE A 208 16.66 -0.57 -1.76
N VAL A 209 16.13 0.11 -0.75
CA VAL A 209 15.03 1.07 -0.88
C VAL A 209 15.47 2.38 -0.26
N GLY A 210 14.94 3.50 -0.73
CA GLY A 210 15.29 4.81 -0.20
C GLY A 210 14.13 5.79 -0.20
N CYS A 211 14.32 6.89 0.51
CA CYS A 211 13.37 7.99 0.61
C CYS A 211 14.13 9.31 0.58
N PRO A 212 13.64 10.35 -0.12
CA PRO A 212 14.23 11.69 -0.07
C PRO A 212 14.12 12.30 1.34
N VAL A 213 15.16 13.03 1.71
CA VAL A 213 15.22 13.91 2.88
C VAL A 213 15.08 15.34 2.39
N PHE A 214 14.17 16.08 3.00
CA PHE A 214 13.87 17.46 2.68
C PHE A 214 14.31 18.38 3.80
N THR A 215 14.85 19.55 3.44
CA THR A 215 14.98 20.70 4.35
C THR A 215 13.98 21.78 3.96
N TYR A 216 13.33 22.39 4.94
CA TYR A 216 12.40 23.51 4.75
C TYR A 216 12.31 24.37 6.00
N MET A 217 11.91 25.62 5.80
CA MET A 217 11.65 26.56 6.89
C MET A 217 10.16 26.56 7.22
N TYR A 218 9.81 26.30 8.48
CA TYR A 218 8.43 26.44 8.96
C TYR A 218 8.42 27.33 10.21
N LYS A 219 7.62 28.41 10.19
CA LYS A 219 7.52 29.38 11.29
C LYS A 219 8.89 29.90 11.80
N GLY A 220 9.85 30.05 10.89
CA GLY A 220 11.20 30.54 11.20
C GLY A 220 12.17 29.49 11.76
N ILE A 221 11.77 28.22 11.86
CA ILE A 221 12.60 27.10 12.29
C ILE A 221 12.94 26.24 11.07
N GLU A 222 14.20 25.83 10.94
CA GLU A 222 14.61 24.87 9.92
C GLU A 222 14.26 23.46 10.37
N HIS A 223 13.52 22.75 9.51
CA HIS A 223 13.15 21.36 9.70
C HIS A 223 13.84 20.51 8.65
N GLN A 224 14.38 19.37 9.06
CA GLN A 224 14.83 18.31 8.16
C GLN A 224 13.98 17.08 8.41
N ALA A 225 13.31 16.61 7.36
CA ALA A 225 12.39 15.50 7.48
C ALA A 225 12.38 14.62 6.22
N SER A 226 12.04 13.35 6.40
CA SER A 226 11.83 12.40 5.31
C SER A 226 10.43 11.76 5.40
N GLU A 227 9.88 11.35 4.27
CA GLU A 227 8.66 10.53 4.29
C GLU A 227 8.99 9.13 4.81
N TYR A 228 7.99 8.39 5.29
CA TYR A 228 8.16 6.97 5.61
C TYR A 228 7.95 6.06 4.40
N ILE A 229 7.93 6.63 3.20
CA ILE A 229 7.64 5.90 1.96
C ILE A 229 8.95 5.61 1.25
N PHE A 230 9.42 4.38 1.45
CA PHE A 230 10.63 3.89 0.81
C PHE A 230 10.31 3.31 -0.56
N THR A 231 10.90 3.90 -1.60
CA THR A 231 10.73 3.47 -2.99
C THR A 231 12.01 2.85 -3.54
N ARG A 232 11.89 2.19 -4.70
CA ARG A 232 13.03 1.59 -5.41
C ARG A 232 13.32 2.34 -6.69
N GLY A 233 14.55 2.22 -7.15
CA GLY A 233 14.99 2.78 -8.42
C GLY A 233 15.47 4.21 -8.23
N MET A 234 15.18 5.06 -9.22
CA MET A 234 15.54 6.47 -9.20
C MET A 234 14.60 7.22 -8.25
N LEU A 235 15.15 7.65 -7.12
CA LEU A 235 14.41 8.41 -6.11
C LEU A 235 14.06 9.78 -6.66
N LYS A 236 12.90 10.33 -6.29
CA LYS A 236 12.48 11.66 -6.73
C LYS A 236 12.03 12.47 -5.52
N PRO A 237 12.26 13.80 -5.52
CA PRO A 237 12.99 14.61 -6.52
C PRO A 237 14.51 14.39 -6.45
N ALA A 238 15.28 14.96 -7.40
CA ALA A 238 16.75 14.84 -7.41
C ALA A 238 17.41 15.66 -6.28
N TYR A 239 18.69 15.39 -6.00
CA TYR A 239 19.41 16.14 -4.97
C TYR A 239 19.50 17.63 -5.35
N GLY A 240 19.17 18.51 -4.42
CA GLY A 240 19.14 19.95 -4.62
C GLY A 240 17.89 20.49 -5.32
N GLU A 241 17.03 19.63 -5.88
CA GLU A 241 15.74 20.05 -6.44
C GLU A 241 14.75 20.41 -5.33
N THR A 242 13.90 21.39 -5.62
CA THR A 242 12.78 21.75 -4.76
C THR A 242 11.55 20.95 -5.15
N ALA A 243 10.77 20.58 -4.14
CA ALA A 243 9.46 19.97 -4.31
C ALA A 243 8.50 20.53 -3.28
N THR A 244 7.25 20.65 -3.70
CA THR A 244 6.19 21.14 -2.83
C THR A 244 5.67 20.00 -1.94
N ILE A 245 5.66 20.26 -0.64
CA ILE A 245 5.18 19.36 0.41
C ILE A 245 4.04 20.02 1.17
N LEU A 246 3.15 19.19 1.72
CA LEU A 246 2.11 19.61 2.64
C LEU A 246 2.54 19.22 4.05
N VAL A 247 2.66 20.19 4.96
CA VAL A 247 3.15 20.00 6.33
C VAL A 247 1.98 20.00 7.30
N ASP A 248 2.08 19.17 8.35
CA ASP A 248 1.14 19.20 9.47
C ASP A 248 1.48 20.38 10.40
N PRO A 249 0.57 21.34 10.62
CA PRO A 249 0.85 22.51 11.45
C PRO A 249 1.02 22.17 12.95
N GLU A 250 0.50 21.03 13.41
CA GLU A 250 0.66 20.53 14.78
C GLU A 250 1.99 19.78 14.96
N ASP A 251 2.48 19.10 13.92
CA ASP A 251 3.75 18.37 13.92
C ASP A 251 4.52 18.61 12.60
N PRO A 252 5.35 19.66 12.52
CA PRO A 252 6.00 20.06 11.28
C PRO A 252 7.03 19.06 10.76
N ASP A 253 7.41 18.03 11.53
CA ASP A 253 8.28 16.95 11.07
C ASP A 253 7.49 15.85 10.32
N GLU A 254 6.16 15.91 10.35
CA GLU A 254 5.24 15.13 9.52
C GLU A 254 4.81 15.93 8.28
N PHE A 255 5.03 15.36 7.10
CA PHE A 255 4.62 15.97 5.84
C PHE A 255 4.19 14.91 4.82
N LEU A 256 3.47 15.38 3.79
CA LEU A 256 3.01 14.61 2.64
C LEU A 256 3.46 15.30 1.35
N SER A 257 4.28 14.64 0.54
CA SER A 257 4.62 15.14 -0.79
C SER A 257 3.44 15.03 -1.74
N LEU A 258 3.30 16.03 -2.62
CA LEU A 258 2.31 16.02 -3.69
C LEU A 258 2.54 14.87 -4.68
N ALA A 259 3.79 14.43 -4.85
CA ALA A 259 4.13 13.29 -5.69
C ALA A 259 3.52 11.99 -5.16
N THR A 260 3.66 11.74 -3.85
CA THR A 260 3.05 10.60 -3.17
C THR A 260 1.51 10.66 -3.23
N LYS A 261 0.91 11.85 -2.99
CA LYS A 261 -0.54 12.06 -3.12
C LYS A 261 -1.04 11.67 -4.52
N LYS A 262 -0.39 12.18 -5.57
CA LYS A 262 -0.74 11.89 -6.97
C LYS A 262 -0.56 10.41 -7.33
N SER A 263 0.51 9.77 -6.84
CA SER A 263 0.78 8.35 -7.08
C SER A 263 -0.30 7.45 -6.48
N THR A 264 -0.71 7.74 -5.24
CA THR A 264 -1.75 6.97 -4.53
C THR A 264 -3.11 7.09 -5.22
N ILE A 265 -3.51 8.30 -5.62
CA ILE A 265 -4.73 8.54 -6.40
C ILE A 265 -4.68 7.77 -7.73
N ARG A 266 -3.56 7.84 -8.46
CA ARG A 266 -3.38 7.14 -9.73
C ARG A 266 -3.54 5.63 -9.58
N SER A 267 -2.91 5.04 -8.56
CA SER A 267 -3.00 3.59 -8.31
C SER A 267 -4.44 3.14 -8.05
N SER A 268 -5.22 3.97 -7.33
CA SER A 268 -6.63 3.71 -7.04
C SER A 268 -7.50 3.76 -8.29
N ILE A 269 -7.26 4.74 -9.16
CA ILE A 269 -7.94 4.87 -10.45
C ILE A 269 -7.64 3.65 -11.35
N VAL A 270 -6.36 3.26 -11.45
CA VAL A 270 -5.96 2.09 -12.25
C VAL A 270 -6.64 0.81 -11.75
N ALA A 271 -6.68 0.59 -10.43
CA ALA A 271 -7.36 -0.57 -9.85
C ALA A 271 -8.87 -0.59 -10.18
N ALA A 272 -9.54 0.56 -10.07
CA ALA A 272 -10.96 0.66 -10.41
C ALA A 272 -11.22 0.43 -11.90
N VAL A 273 -10.37 0.97 -12.79
CA VAL A 273 -10.46 0.74 -14.24
C VAL A 273 -10.32 -0.75 -14.56
N ILE A 274 -9.38 -1.46 -13.92
CA ILE A 274 -9.22 -2.91 -14.09
C ILE A 274 -10.50 -3.66 -13.69
N LEU A 275 -11.12 -3.30 -12.55
CA LEU A 275 -12.36 -3.92 -12.10
C LEU A 275 -13.54 -3.66 -13.06
N ILE A 276 -13.65 -2.44 -13.59
CA ILE A 276 -14.68 -2.07 -14.57
C ILE A 276 -14.49 -2.85 -15.87
N ILE A 277 -13.26 -2.93 -16.38
CA ILE A 277 -12.96 -3.70 -17.60
C ILE A 277 -13.25 -5.18 -17.38
N ALA A 278 -12.82 -5.75 -16.25
CA ALA A 278 -13.09 -7.15 -15.93
C ALA A 278 -14.59 -7.44 -15.84
N GLY A 279 -15.37 -6.56 -15.22
CA GLY A 279 -16.82 -6.68 -15.17
C GLY A 279 -17.48 -6.55 -16.55
N ALA A 280 -17.01 -5.62 -17.39
CA ALA A 280 -17.51 -5.46 -18.76
C ALA A 280 -17.19 -6.66 -19.65
N VAL A 281 -15.99 -7.22 -19.56
CA VAL A 281 -15.59 -8.44 -20.29
C VAL A 281 -16.48 -9.61 -19.87
N LEU A 282 -16.77 -9.76 -18.58
CA LEU A 282 -17.69 -10.80 -18.09
C LEU A 282 -19.10 -10.66 -18.68
N VAL A 283 -19.61 -9.44 -18.86
CA VAL A 283 -20.90 -9.22 -19.53
C VAL A 283 -20.82 -9.56 -21.01
N ALA A 284 -19.76 -9.12 -21.69
CA ALA A 284 -19.59 -9.32 -23.12
C ALA A 284 -19.45 -10.80 -23.51
N THR A 285 -18.70 -11.59 -22.74
CA THR A 285 -18.55 -13.04 -22.98
C THR A 285 -19.84 -13.84 -22.74
N MET A 286 -20.85 -13.23 -22.11
CA MET A 286 -22.17 -13.83 -21.93
C MET A 286 -23.16 -13.47 -23.04
N MET A 287 -22.85 -12.50 -23.89
CA MET A 287 -23.69 -12.13 -25.03
C MET A 287 -23.34 -12.93 -26.30
N ILE A 288 -22.26 -13.71 -26.26
CA ILE A 288 -21.76 -14.59 -27.34
C ILE A 288 -22.08 -16.03 -26.97
#